data_AF-A0A7V8EYS9-F1
#
_entry.id   AF-A0A7V8EYS9-F1
#
_cell.length_a   1.000
_cell.length_b   1.000
_cell.length_c   1.000
_cell.angle_alpha   90.00
_cell.angle_beta   90.00
_cell.angle_gamma   90.00
#
_symmetry.space_group_name_H-M   'P 1'
#
loop_
_entity.id
_entity.type
_entity.pdbx_description
1 polymer ?
#
loop_
_entity_poly.entity_id
_entity_poly.type
_entity_poly.pdbx_seq_one_letter_code
_entity_poly.pdbx_strand_id
1 'polypeptide(L)'
;MKFRSVSPSITATPASVTESKRFTLRVALWLLDNPRLGRNPNVKHLAGRLLKQPAREGVVAAQSRLGQLMCRECGNARDRRIGHDLLRQAARAGDRRAQLELGRIED
;
A
#
# COMPACT_ATOMS: atom_id res chain seq x y z
N MET A 1 5.24 -44.70 -37.09
CA MET A 1 6.03 -43.62 -36.44
C MET A 1 5.09 -42.86 -35.51
N LYS A 2 5.34 -42.90 -34.20
CA LYS A 2 4.50 -42.29 -33.15
C LYS A 2 5.44 -41.52 -32.22
N PHE A 3 5.42 -40.19 -32.30
CA PHE A 3 6.04 -39.34 -31.29
C PHE A 3 4.96 -38.40 -30.76
N ARG A 4 4.36 -38.80 -29.63
CA ARG A 4 3.56 -37.88 -28.80
C ARG A 4 4.54 -37.16 -27.88
N SER A 5 4.81 -35.89 -28.17
CA SER A 5 5.50 -35.01 -27.23
C SER A 5 4.61 -34.77 -26.01
N VAL A 6 5.08 -35.21 -24.84
CA VAL A 6 4.54 -34.85 -23.54
C VAL A 6 5.10 -33.48 -23.17
N SER A 7 4.24 -32.47 -23.11
CA SER A 7 4.60 -31.17 -22.53
C SER A 7 4.68 -31.29 -21.00
N PRO A 8 5.77 -30.89 -20.35
CA PRO A 8 5.78 -30.78 -18.90
C PRO A 8 4.94 -29.57 -18.50
N SER A 9 3.91 -29.81 -17.70
CA SER A 9 3.14 -28.76 -17.04
C SER A 9 4.07 -28.03 -16.06
N ILE A 10 4.37 -26.77 -16.33
CA ILE A 10 5.09 -25.90 -15.39
C ILE A 10 4.10 -25.57 -14.27
N THR A 11 4.19 -26.29 -13.16
CA THR A 11 3.61 -25.90 -11.88
C THR A 11 4.35 -24.66 -11.38
N ALA A 12 3.93 -23.49 -11.84
CA ALA A 12 4.40 -22.23 -11.28
C ALA A 12 3.79 -22.08 -9.88
N THR A 13 4.62 -22.16 -8.85
CA THR A 13 4.26 -21.92 -7.45
C THR A 13 4.22 -20.40 -7.18
N PRO A 14 3.06 -19.75 -6.96
CA PRO A 14 3.00 -18.30 -6.70
C PRO A 14 3.13 -17.92 -5.21
N ALA A 15 3.33 -18.90 -4.31
CA ALA A 15 3.19 -18.71 -2.87
C ALA A 15 4.33 -17.91 -2.21
N SER A 16 5.57 -18.02 -2.67
CA SER A 16 6.72 -17.37 -2.01
C SER A 16 6.77 -15.85 -2.24
N VAL A 17 6.32 -15.37 -3.40
CA VAL A 17 6.35 -13.95 -3.75
C VAL A 17 5.31 -13.15 -2.95
N THR A 18 4.20 -13.78 -2.55
CA THR A 18 3.14 -13.14 -1.76
C THR A 18 3.53 -12.95 -0.29
N GLU A 19 4.37 -13.82 0.28
CA GLU A 19 4.85 -13.67 1.66
C GLU A 19 5.80 -12.48 1.83
N SER A 20 6.78 -12.32 0.94
CA SER A 20 7.71 -11.17 0.97
C SER A 20 6.98 -9.82 0.85
N LYS A 21 5.92 -9.77 0.04
CA LYS A 21 5.07 -8.57 -0.11
C LYS A 21 4.27 -8.27 1.16
N ARG A 22 3.67 -9.29 1.78
CA ARG A 22 2.97 -9.17 3.07
C ARG A 22 3.91 -8.73 4.18
N PHE A 23 5.13 -9.26 4.20
CA PHE A 23 6.17 -8.85 5.12
C PHE A 23 6.53 -7.37 4.93
N THR A 24 6.76 -6.94 3.68
CA THR A 24 7.06 -5.55 3.34
C THR A 24 5.93 -4.60 3.77
N LEU A 25 4.67 -4.98 3.54
CA LEU A 25 3.50 -4.23 4.01
C LEU A 25 3.51 -4.11 5.54
N ARG A 26 3.67 -5.24 6.26
CA ARG A 26 3.68 -5.24 7.73
C ARG A 26 4.80 -4.38 8.29
N VAL A 27 6.00 -4.42 7.70
CA VAL A 27 7.12 -3.57 8.09
C VAL A 27 6.77 -2.09 7.86
N ALA A 28 6.20 -1.75 6.72
CA ALA A 28 5.82 -0.36 6.43
C ALA A 28 4.75 0.16 7.40
N LEU A 29 3.74 -0.65 7.72
CA LEU A 29 2.72 -0.32 8.71
C LEU A 29 3.35 -0.16 10.11
N TRP A 30 4.19 -1.10 10.51
CA TRP A 30 4.90 -1.05 11.79
C TRP A 30 5.77 0.20 11.92
N LEU A 31 6.53 0.57 10.88
CA LEU A 31 7.34 1.80 10.87
C LEU A 31 6.49 3.06 11.12
N LEU A 32 5.27 3.11 10.60
CA LEU A 32 4.35 4.24 10.77
C LEU A 32 3.61 4.24 12.11
N ASP A 33 3.30 3.06 12.66
CA ASP A 33 2.62 2.94 13.95
C ASP A 33 3.57 3.16 15.15
N ASN A 34 4.88 3.08 14.95
CA ASN A 34 5.86 3.41 16.00
C ASN A 34 5.99 4.93 16.21
N PRO A 35 5.66 5.49 17.38
CA PRO A 35 5.65 6.94 17.60
C PRO A 35 7.04 7.59 17.54
N ARG A 36 8.10 6.83 17.82
CA ARG A 36 9.49 7.31 17.72
C ARG A 36 9.99 7.36 16.27
N LEU A 37 9.59 6.39 15.46
CA LEU A 37 10.06 6.24 14.08
C LEU A 37 9.17 6.99 13.09
N GLY A 38 7.85 6.94 13.28
CA GLY A 38 6.86 7.59 12.43
C GLY A 38 6.90 9.11 12.46
N ARG A 39 7.60 9.74 13.41
CA ARG A 39 7.88 11.19 13.41
C ARG A 39 9.02 11.57 12.48
N ASN A 40 9.92 10.64 12.15
CA ASN A 40 11.08 10.92 11.32
C ASN A 40 10.66 10.95 9.83
N PRO A 41 10.92 12.05 9.10
CA PRO A 41 10.54 12.17 7.70
C PRO A 41 11.17 11.10 6.81
N ASN A 42 12.39 10.63 7.11
CA ASN A 42 13.04 9.58 6.33
C ASN A 42 12.29 8.25 6.43
N VAL A 43 11.80 7.92 7.63
CA VAL A 43 11.00 6.71 7.86
C VAL A 43 9.66 6.80 7.15
N LYS A 44 8.99 7.96 7.18
CA LYS A 44 7.75 8.18 6.44
C LYS A 44 7.94 8.02 4.93
N HIS A 45 9.02 8.56 4.36
CA HIS A 45 9.34 8.38 2.95
C HIS A 45 9.63 6.92 2.61
N LEU A 46 10.40 6.22 3.45
CA LEU A 46 10.67 4.79 3.28
C LEU A 46 9.38 3.97 3.31
N ALA A 47 8.55 4.17 4.33
CA ALA A 47 7.25 3.51 4.44
C ALA A 47 6.36 3.83 3.24
N GLY A 48 6.30 5.09 2.80
CA GLY A 48 5.61 5.47 1.57
C GLY A 48 6.10 4.71 0.35
N ARG A 49 7.42 4.55 0.17
CA ARG A 49 8.00 3.73 -0.91
C ARG A 49 7.58 2.26 -0.82
N LEU A 50 7.58 1.68 0.37
CA LEU A 50 7.16 0.29 0.59
C LEU A 50 5.65 0.09 0.35
N LEU A 51 4.84 1.11 0.63
CA LEU A 51 3.39 1.08 0.45
C LEU A 51 2.94 1.35 -0.99
N LYS A 52 3.77 1.94 -1.85
CA LYS A 52 3.43 2.24 -3.25
C LYS A 52 2.98 1.01 -4.03
N GLN A 53 3.71 -0.10 -3.91
CA GLN A 53 3.39 -1.33 -4.62
C GLN A 53 2.07 -1.95 -4.11
N PRO A 54 1.89 -2.25 -2.81
CA PRO A 54 0.64 -2.84 -2.33
C PRO A 54 -0.57 -1.89 -2.49
N ALA A 55 -0.39 -0.56 -2.44
CA ALA A 55 -1.47 0.37 -2.74
C ALA A 55 -1.94 0.30 -4.20
N ARG A 56 -1.01 0.06 -5.14
CA ARG A 56 -1.33 -0.19 -6.56
C ARG A 56 -1.99 -1.55 -6.78
N GLU A 57 -1.63 -2.54 -5.98
CA GLU A 57 -2.27 -3.87 -6.00
C GLU A 57 -3.67 -3.87 -5.34
N GLY A 58 -4.16 -2.73 -4.86
CA GLY A 58 -5.49 -2.60 -4.26
C GLY A 58 -5.56 -2.99 -2.78
N VAL A 59 -4.42 -3.13 -2.10
CA VAL A 59 -4.41 -3.42 -0.67
C VAL A 59 -4.91 -2.20 0.10
N VAL A 60 -6.12 -2.31 0.63
CA VAL A 60 -6.85 -1.25 1.33
C VAL A 60 -6.02 -0.57 2.43
N ALA A 61 -5.36 -1.35 3.29
CA ALA A 61 -4.51 -0.83 4.36
C ALA A 61 -3.30 -0.05 3.84
N ALA A 62 -2.78 -0.39 2.66
CA ALA A 62 -1.68 0.34 2.05
C ALA A 62 -2.15 1.64 1.40
N GLN A 63 -3.32 1.60 0.74
CA GLN A 63 -3.94 2.78 0.16
C GLN A 63 -4.26 3.83 1.23
N SER A 64 -4.85 3.42 2.35
CA SER A 64 -5.18 4.33 3.45
C SER A 64 -3.93 4.97 4.06
N ARG A 65 -2.87 4.19 4.29
CA ARG A 65 -1.61 4.72 4.84
C ARG A 65 -0.82 5.59 3.89
N LEU A 66 -0.71 5.19 2.63
CA LEU A 66 -0.03 5.99 1.63
C LEU A 66 -0.79 7.29 1.38
N GLY A 67 -2.12 7.24 1.28
CA GLY A 67 -2.96 8.41 1.13
C GLY A 67 -2.81 9.39 2.29
N GLN A 68 -2.84 8.91 3.53
CA GLN A 68 -2.61 9.73 4.72
C GLN A 68 -1.23 10.41 4.71
N LEU A 69 -0.18 9.69 4.31
CA LEU A 69 1.17 10.28 4.17
C LEU A 69 1.22 11.35 3.09
N MET A 70 0.63 11.11 1.91
CA MET A 70 0.62 12.07 0.82
C MET A 70 -0.20 13.33 1.16
N CYS A 71 -1.32 13.19 1.87
CA CYS A 71 -2.14 14.32 2.29
C CYS A 71 -1.44 15.20 3.33
N ARG A 72 -0.69 14.59 4.27
CA ARG A 72 -0.05 15.29 5.39
C ARG A 72 1.35 15.83 5.08
N GLU A 73 2.15 15.08 4.33
CA GLU A 73 3.56 15.39 4.12
C GLU A 73 3.85 16.10 2.79
N CYS A 74 2.94 16.06 1.80
CA CYS A 74 3.19 16.69 0.50
C CYS A 74 2.64 18.12 0.43
N GLY A 75 3.55 19.10 0.25
CA GLY A 75 3.19 20.48 -0.11
C GLY A 75 2.62 20.63 -1.53
N ASN A 76 2.81 19.63 -2.39
CA ASN A 76 2.34 19.64 -3.77
C ASN A 76 0.85 19.27 -3.89
N ALA A 77 0.07 20.10 -4.57
CA ALA A 77 -1.37 19.89 -4.76
C ALA A 77 -1.69 18.60 -5.54
N ARG A 78 -0.81 18.20 -6.48
CA ARG A 78 -1.00 16.97 -7.25
C ARG A 78 -0.94 15.72 -6.37
N ASP A 79 0.04 15.66 -5.48
CA ASP A 79 0.23 14.51 -4.59
C ASP A 79 -0.90 14.43 -3.56
N ARG A 80 -1.40 15.58 -3.07
CA ARG A 80 -2.59 15.61 -2.21
C ARG A 80 -3.82 15.04 -2.91
N ARG A 81 -4.05 15.37 -4.20
CA ARG A 81 -5.17 14.80 -4.98
C ARG A 81 -5.07 13.28 -5.09
N ILE A 82 -3.88 12.77 -5.43
CA ILE A 82 -3.64 11.32 -5.50
C ILE A 82 -3.87 10.67 -4.13
N GLY A 83 -3.41 11.32 -3.05
CA GLY A 83 -3.64 10.86 -1.68
C GLY A 83 -5.13 10.78 -1.32
N HIS A 84 -5.92 11.79 -1.70
CA HIS A 84 -7.38 11.79 -1.54
C HIS A 84 -8.04 10.64 -2.29
N ASP A 85 -7.65 10.39 -3.53
CA ASP A 85 -8.26 9.33 -4.33
C ASP A 85 -7.96 7.95 -3.73
N LEU A 86 -6.73 7.74 -3.22
CA LEU A 86 -6.37 6.54 -2.47
C LEU A 86 -7.21 6.39 -1.19
N LEU A 87 -7.40 7.48 -0.43
CA LEU A 87 -8.24 7.46 0.77
C LEU A 87 -9.70 7.16 0.41
N ARG A 88 -10.25 7.71 -0.67
CA ARG A 88 -11.61 7.41 -1.14
C ARG A 88 -11.78 5.94 -1.51
N GLN A 89 -10.81 5.37 -2.21
CA GLN A 89 -10.83 3.94 -2.54
C GLN A 89 -10.82 3.08 -1.27
N ALA A 90 -9.92 3.38 -0.33
CA ALA A 90 -9.84 2.65 0.93
C ALA A 90 -11.11 2.82 1.79
N ALA A 91 -11.69 4.02 1.82
CA ALA A 91 -12.93 4.31 2.56
C ALA A 91 -14.13 3.56 1.99
N ARG A 92 -14.23 3.45 0.65
CA ARG A 92 -15.25 2.64 -0.04
C ARG A 92 -15.09 1.15 0.25
N ALA A 93 -13.85 0.69 0.43
CA ALA A 93 -13.56 -0.69 0.82
C ALA A 93 -13.76 -0.95 2.33
N GLY A 94 -14.24 0.02 3.10
CA GLY A 94 -14.56 -0.11 4.52
C GLY A 94 -13.42 0.23 5.49
N ASP A 95 -12.33 0.87 5.02
CA ASP A 95 -11.25 1.31 5.91
C ASP A 95 -11.70 2.50 6.77
N ARG A 96 -11.87 2.23 8.07
CA ARG A 96 -12.28 3.24 9.05
C ARG A 96 -11.25 4.38 9.20
N ARG A 97 -9.95 4.11 9.05
CA ARG A 97 -8.93 5.17 9.11
C ARG A 97 -9.05 6.08 7.90
N ALA A 98 -9.28 5.53 6.71
CA ALA A 98 -9.45 6.34 5.51
C ALA A 98 -10.70 7.24 5.59
N GLN A 99 -11.81 6.71 6.11
CA GLN A 99 -13.04 7.49 6.34
C GLN A 99 -12.81 8.65 7.31
N LEU A 100 -12.12 8.40 8.43
CA LEU A 100 -11.79 9.44 9.40
C LEU A 100 -10.86 10.52 8.82
N GLU A 101 -9.88 10.13 8.01
CA GLU A 101 -8.98 11.09 7.37
C GLU A 101 -9.70 11.91 6.29
N LEU A 102 -10.61 11.32 5.51
CA LEU A 102 -11.42 12.08 4.55
C LEU A 102 -12.29 13.13 5.25
N GLY A 103 -12.95 12.75 6.36
CA GLY A 103 -13.73 13.71 7.14
C GLY A 103 -12.89 14.90 7.61
N ARG A 104 -11.65 14.67 8.07
CA ARG A 104 -10.74 15.74 8.50
C ARG A 104 -10.24 16.67 7.39
N ILE A 105 -10.34 16.27 6.13
CA ILE A 105 -9.89 17.11 5.01
C ILE A 105 -11.08 17.77 4.31
N GLU A 106 -12.29 17.23 4.48
CA GLU A 106 -13.53 17.82 3.98
C GLU A 106 -14.08 18.89 4.95
N ASP A 107 -13.78 18.79 6.25
CA ASP A 107 -13.92 19.87 7.25
C ASP A 107 -12.79 20.90 7.17
#